data_AF-A0A543PC57-F1
#
_entry.id   AF-A0A543PC57-F1
#
_cell.length_a   1.000
_cell.length_b   1.000
_cell.length_c   1.000
_cell.angle_alpha   90.00
_cell.angle_beta   90.00
_cell.angle_gamma   90.00
#
_symmetry.space_group_name_H-M   'P 1'
#
loop_
_entity.id
_entity.type
_entity.pdbx_description
1 polymer ?
#
loop_
_entity_poly.entity_id
_entity_poly.type
_entity_poly.pdbx_seq_one_letter_code
_entity_poly.pdbx_strand_id
1 'polypeptide(L)'
;MSSATLLAVVHGDSAGDGGHACLPGLDSPWALVRVSGPSMSPTVRHGDRLLVRRVRPRADVAHGTVVLARFPSRPELLVVKRVRRSVPGGHWVEGDNQFVEDDSRAFGPAVVLGHVVARLWPRPGRLPSAPSV
;
A
#
# COMPACT_ATOMS: atom_id res chain seq x y z
N MET A 1 9.84 32.09 8.85
CA MET A 1 8.65 31.73 8.05
C MET A 1 8.49 30.23 8.13
N SER A 2 7.39 29.84 8.78
CA SER A 2 7.04 28.50 9.22
C SER A 2 6.76 27.57 8.03
N SER A 3 7.29 26.35 8.04
CA SER A 3 6.84 25.29 7.13
C SER A 3 6.70 24.00 7.94
N ALA A 4 5.54 23.85 8.57
CA ALA A 4 5.14 22.64 9.27
C ALA A 4 4.58 21.66 8.25
N THR A 5 5.29 20.56 8.00
CA THR A 5 4.74 19.41 7.26
C THR A 5 4.15 18.44 8.27
N LEU A 6 2.81 18.39 8.34
CA LEU A 6 2.09 17.44 9.18
C LEU A 6 2.12 16.03 8.57
N LEU A 7 2.30 15.05 9.45
CA LEU A 7 2.35 13.61 9.25
C LEU A 7 1.04 13.04 8.65
N ALA A 8 1.15 12.08 7.73
CA ALA A 8 0.16 11.01 7.59
C ALA A 8 0.85 9.70 7.98
N VAL A 9 0.77 9.38 9.26
CA VAL A 9 1.07 8.06 9.82
C VAL A 9 -0.18 7.21 9.62
N VAL A 10 -0.06 6.11 8.89
CA VAL A 10 -1.02 5.02 9.03
C VAL A 10 -0.54 4.20 10.22
N HIS A 11 -0.99 4.56 11.43
CA HIS A 11 -0.99 3.64 12.56
C HIS A 11 -2.03 2.58 12.23
N GLY A 12 -1.61 1.32 12.08
CA GLY A 12 -2.51 0.21 12.38
C GLY A 12 -2.53 0.11 13.89
N ASP A 13 -3.50 0.78 14.52
CA ASP A 13 -3.58 0.78 15.97
C ASP A 13 -4.34 -0.45 16.46
N SER A 14 -3.64 -1.31 17.19
CA SER A 14 -4.27 -2.12 18.23
C SER A 14 -4.36 -1.22 19.47
N ALA A 15 -5.54 -0.62 19.66
CA ALA A 15 -6.09 -0.07 20.91
C ALA A 15 -5.16 0.77 21.82
N GLY A 16 -5.38 2.09 21.82
CA GLY A 16 -5.04 2.97 22.94
C GLY A 16 -5.57 4.39 22.78
N ASP A 17 -6.43 4.82 23.71
CA ASP A 17 -7.15 6.09 23.81
C ASP A 17 -6.27 7.37 23.80
N GLY A 18 -6.83 8.50 23.34
CA GLY A 18 -6.19 9.82 23.41
C GLY A 18 -6.51 10.74 22.23
N GLY A 19 -7.53 11.60 22.39
CA GLY A 19 -8.12 12.39 21.31
C GLY A 19 -7.25 13.50 20.70
N HIS A 20 -7.51 13.81 19.42
CA HIS A 20 -7.12 15.06 18.79
C HIS A 20 -8.16 15.50 17.74
N ALA A 21 -8.39 16.81 17.73
CA ALA A 21 -9.42 17.55 17.01
C ALA A 21 -9.59 17.15 15.53
N CYS A 22 -10.85 16.89 15.16
CA CYS A 22 -11.31 16.70 13.80
C CYS A 22 -11.19 18.02 13.01
N LEU A 23 -10.17 18.14 12.16
CA LEU A 23 -10.28 18.98 10.98
C LEU A 23 -11.04 18.16 9.92
N PRO A 24 -12.11 18.69 9.31
CA PRO A 24 -12.78 18.03 8.21
C PRO A 24 -11.77 17.82 7.08
N GLY A 25 -11.35 16.57 6.91
CA GLY A 25 -10.27 16.19 6.03
C GLY A 25 -10.63 16.53 4.60
N LEU A 26 -9.81 17.33 3.94
CA LEU A 26 -9.80 17.41 2.48
C LEU A 26 -9.64 15.97 1.98
N ASP A 27 -10.66 15.46 1.28
CA ASP A 27 -10.65 14.16 0.61
C ASP A 27 -9.55 14.12 -0.45
N SER A 28 -8.31 13.98 0.00
CA SER A 28 -7.17 14.00 -0.89
C SER A 28 -7.16 12.68 -1.67
N PRO A 29 -7.02 12.71 -3.00
CA PRO A 29 -6.80 11.49 -3.78
C PRO A 29 -5.43 10.87 -3.50
N TRP A 30 -4.61 11.48 -2.65
CA TRP A 30 -3.24 11.04 -2.34
C TRP A 30 -3.09 10.56 -0.90
N ALA A 31 -2.35 9.47 -0.73
CA ALA A 31 -1.92 8.95 0.55
C ALA A 31 -0.40 8.78 0.56
N LEU A 32 0.22 9.06 1.71
CA LEU A 32 1.60 8.73 2.00
C LEU A 32 1.63 7.45 2.82
N VAL A 33 2.40 6.45 2.39
CA VAL A 33 2.50 5.14 3.06
C VAL A 33 3.95 4.84 3.39
N ARG A 34 4.21 4.37 4.60
CA ARG A 34 5.53 3.83 4.99
C ARG A 34 5.52 2.31 4.87
N VAL A 35 6.50 1.74 4.19
CA VAL A 35 6.63 0.28 4.02
C VAL A 35 7.10 -0.36 5.31
N SER A 36 6.42 -1.43 5.73
CA SER A 36 6.85 -2.31 6.81
C SER A 36 7.04 -3.74 6.27
N GLY A 37 7.99 -4.47 6.87
CA GLY A 37 8.36 -5.82 6.44
C GLY A 37 9.10 -5.92 5.08
N PRO A 38 9.54 -7.14 4.71
CA PRO A 38 10.37 -7.38 3.53
C PRO A 38 9.61 -7.94 2.31
N SER A 39 8.28 -7.99 2.35
CA SER A 39 7.48 -8.76 1.37
C SER A 39 7.56 -8.25 -0.08
N MET A 40 7.94 -7.00 -0.27
CA MET A 40 8.11 -6.37 -1.59
C MET A 40 9.58 -6.12 -1.95
N SER A 41 10.52 -6.68 -1.20
CA SER A 41 11.93 -6.67 -1.56
C SER A 41 12.14 -7.49 -2.85
N PRO A 42 12.95 -7.04 -3.83
CA PRO A 42 13.83 -5.85 -3.79
C PRO A 42 13.16 -4.53 -4.23
N THR A 43 11.93 -4.57 -4.78
CA THR A 43 11.23 -3.41 -5.36
C THR A 43 11.07 -2.26 -4.37
N VAL A 44 10.51 -2.54 -3.20
CA VAL A 44 10.46 -1.60 -2.07
C VAL A 44 10.93 -2.28 -0.80
N ARG A 45 11.58 -1.51 0.06
CA ARG A 45 12.24 -1.99 1.27
C ARG A 45 11.55 -1.40 2.49
N HIS A 46 11.72 -2.09 3.62
CA HIS A 46 11.29 -1.57 4.91
C HIS A 46 11.78 -0.12 5.11
N GLY A 47 10.87 0.76 5.54
CA GLY A 47 11.15 2.17 5.78
C GLY A 47 10.96 3.09 4.59
N ASP A 48 10.79 2.57 3.36
CA ASP A 48 10.48 3.39 2.20
C ASP A 48 9.19 4.18 2.40
N ARG A 49 9.15 5.41 1.89
CA ARG A 49 7.94 6.23 1.85
C ARG A 49 7.40 6.27 0.44
N LEU A 50 6.15 5.87 0.27
CA LEU A 50 5.49 5.69 -1.02
C LEU A 50 4.37 6.70 -1.17
N LEU A 51 4.29 7.31 -2.35
CA LEU A 51 3.14 8.10 -2.75
C LEU A 51 2.12 7.16 -3.40
N VAL A 52 0.90 7.17 -2.88
CA VAL A 52 -0.21 6.34 -3.34
C VAL A 52 -1.33 7.23 -3.86
N ARG A 53 -1.80 6.96 -5.08
CA ARG A 53 -3.04 7.54 -5.61
C ARG A 53 -4.19 6.62 -5.27
N ARG A 54 -5.12 7.08 -4.43
CA ARG A 54 -6.36 6.36 -4.11
C ARG A 54 -7.16 6.10 -5.38
N VAL A 55 -7.79 4.94 -5.45
CA VAL A 55 -8.66 4.57 -6.57
C VAL A 55 -10.08 4.34 -6.08
N ARG A 56 -11.03 4.39 -7.01
CA ARG A 56 -12.42 4.04 -6.70
C ARG A 56 -12.52 2.54 -6.36
N PRO A 57 -13.44 2.14 -5.49
CA PRO A 57 -13.75 0.73 -5.30
C PRO A 57 -14.03 0.04 -6.64
N ARG A 58 -13.53 -1.18 -6.81
CA ARG A 58 -13.67 -1.98 -8.05
C ARG A 58 -12.95 -1.40 -9.28
N ALA A 59 -12.03 -0.45 -9.10
CA ALA A 59 -11.14 -0.07 -10.19
C ALA A 59 -10.34 -1.30 -10.67
N ASP A 60 -10.31 -1.48 -11.98
CA ASP A 60 -9.42 -2.46 -12.59
C ASP A 60 -7.99 -1.92 -12.61
N VAL A 61 -7.04 -2.78 -12.29
CA VAL A 61 -5.66 -2.42 -12.06
C VAL A 61 -4.79 -3.33 -12.91
N ALA A 62 -3.93 -2.70 -13.72
CA ALA A 62 -3.08 -3.44 -14.64
C ALA A 62 -2.15 -4.41 -13.91
N HIS A 63 -1.90 -5.56 -14.55
CA HIS A 63 -0.87 -6.52 -14.16
C HIS A 63 0.47 -5.82 -13.88
N GLY A 64 1.15 -6.24 -12.81
CA GLY A 64 2.47 -5.72 -12.42
C GLY A 64 2.42 -4.41 -11.65
N THR A 65 1.26 -3.79 -11.47
CA THR A 65 1.13 -2.57 -10.66
C THR A 65 1.36 -2.88 -9.19
N VAL A 66 2.17 -2.06 -8.51
CA VAL A 66 2.31 -2.10 -7.05
C VAL A 66 1.17 -1.30 -6.43
N VAL A 67 0.45 -1.92 -5.50
CA VAL A 67 -0.79 -1.40 -4.94
C VAL A 67 -0.75 -1.37 -3.42
N LEU A 68 -1.48 -0.42 -2.85
CA LEU A 68 -1.96 -0.50 -1.48
C LEU A 68 -3.30 -1.24 -1.51
N ALA A 69 -3.41 -2.32 -0.76
CA ALA A 69 -4.58 -3.18 -0.73
C ALA A 69 -4.90 -3.64 0.69
N ARG A 70 -6.06 -4.28 0.85
CA ARG A 70 -6.45 -5.00 2.06
C ARG A 70 -7.09 -6.34 1.69
N PHE A 71 -6.97 -7.32 2.56
CA PHE A 71 -7.68 -8.59 2.41
C PHE A 71 -9.01 -8.52 3.15
N PRO A 72 -10.13 -9.02 2.57
CA PRO A 72 -11.41 -9.07 3.28
C PRO A 72 -11.36 -9.87 4.59
N SER A 73 -10.47 -10.85 4.70
CA SER A 73 -10.23 -11.66 5.90
C SER A 73 -9.45 -10.92 7.00
N ARG A 74 -8.79 -9.80 6.67
CA ARG A 74 -8.02 -8.94 7.59
C ARG A 74 -8.24 -7.46 7.22
N PRO A 75 -9.45 -6.93 7.42
CA PRO A 75 -9.84 -5.61 6.90
C PRO A 75 -9.04 -4.44 7.50
N GLU A 76 -8.51 -4.61 8.71
CA GLU A 76 -7.65 -3.67 9.43
C GLU A 76 -6.21 -3.63 8.90
N LEU A 77 -5.76 -4.66 8.18
CA LEU A 77 -4.38 -4.77 7.72
C LEU A 77 -4.23 -4.24 6.29
N LEU A 78 -3.43 -3.16 6.18
CA LEU A 78 -3.02 -2.61 4.89
C LEU A 78 -1.71 -3.23 4.41
N VAL A 79 -1.72 -3.72 3.17
CA VAL A 79 -0.57 -4.38 2.56
C VAL A 79 -0.14 -3.67 1.28
N VAL A 80 1.17 -3.65 1.04
CA VAL A 80 1.75 -3.24 -0.25
C VAL A 80 2.15 -4.50 -0.99
N LYS A 81 1.55 -4.74 -2.16
CA LYS A 81 1.75 -5.95 -2.96
C LYS A 81 1.76 -5.62 -4.45
N ARG A 82 2.15 -6.57 -5.31
CA ARG A 82 2.07 -6.45 -6.76
C ARG A 82 0.88 -7.22 -7.32
N VAL A 83 0.12 -6.58 -8.20
CA VAL A 83 -1.00 -7.23 -8.90
C VAL A 83 -0.46 -8.27 -9.88
N ARG A 84 -0.96 -9.50 -9.78
CA ARG A 84 -0.68 -10.60 -10.71
C ARG A 84 -1.81 -10.86 -11.69
N ARG A 85 -3.06 -10.60 -11.29
CA ARG A 85 -4.24 -10.71 -12.17
C ARG A 85 -5.47 -10.17 -11.47
N SER A 86 -6.43 -9.69 -12.25
CA SER A 86 -7.79 -9.42 -11.78
C SER A 86 -8.53 -10.75 -11.59
N VAL A 87 -9.35 -10.85 -10.54
CA VAL A 87 -10.13 -12.06 -10.19
C VAL A 87 -11.52 -11.65 -9.70
N PRO A 88 -12.52 -12.55 -9.70
CA PRO A 88 -13.79 -12.26 -9.07
C PRO A 88 -13.60 -11.79 -7.61
N GLY A 89 -14.18 -10.64 -7.27
CA GLY A 89 -14.07 -10.05 -5.93
C GLY A 89 -12.87 -9.12 -5.70
N GLY A 90 -11.94 -8.98 -6.66
CA GLY A 90 -10.83 -8.04 -6.54
C GLY A 90 -9.61 -8.40 -7.38
N HIS A 91 -8.45 -8.42 -6.74
CA HIS A 91 -7.16 -8.65 -7.39
C HIS A 91 -6.38 -9.73 -6.67
N TRP A 92 -5.75 -10.62 -7.43
CA TRP A 92 -4.75 -11.53 -6.90
C TRP A 92 -3.42 -10.77 -6.79
N VAL A 93 -2.92 -10.59 -5.57
CA VAL A 93 -1.74 -9.78 -5.28
C VAL A 93 -0.69 -10.62 -4.56
N GLU A 94 0.55 -10.45 -4.95
CA GLU A 94 1.68 -11.22 -4.38
C GLU A 94 2.82 -10.29 -3.99
N GLY A 95 3.62 -10.74 -3.02
CA GLY A 95 4.90 -10.10 -2.72
C GLY A 95 5.93 -10.35 -3.83
N ASP A 96 6.85 -9.41 -4.02
CA ASP A 96 8.03 -9.64 -4.87
C ASP A 96 9.09 -10.52 -4.14
N ASN A 97 8.99 -10.65 -2.82
CA ASN A 97 9.81 -11.55 -2.02
C ASN A 97 9.08 -12.89 -1.82
N GLN A 98 9.50 -13.92 -2.57
CA GLN A 98 8.89 -15.24 -2.57
C GLN A 98 8.92 -15.96 -1.20
N PHE A 99 9.86 -15.61 -0.33
CA PHE A 99 10.02 -16.22 1.00
C PHE A 99 9.02 -15.68 2.05
N VAL A 100 8.16 -14.74 1.67
CA VAL A 100 7.15 -14.15 2.56
C VAL A 100 5.76 -14.44 2.01
N GLU A 101 5.01 -15.31 2.67
CA GLU A 101 3.68 -15.78 2.23
C GLU A 101 2.52 -15.00 2.86
N ASP A 102 2.69 -13.69 3.07
CA ASP A 102 1.64 -12.81 3.57
C ASP A 102 0.90 -12.15 2.39
N ASP A 103 0.32 -12.94 1.50
CA ASP A 103 -0.32 -12.45 0.26
C ASP A 103 -1.52 -13.29 -0.22
N SER A 104 -1.97 -13.13 -1.46
CA SER A 104 -3.16 -13.81 -1.97
C SER A 104 -3.08 -15.34 -1.94
N ARG A 105 -1.87 -15.92 -1.88
CA ARG A 105 -1.71 -17.38 -1.70
C ARG A 105 -2.28 -17.85 -0.36
N ALA A 106 -2.21 -17.01 0.67
CA ALA A 106 -2.73 -17.31 2.01
C ALA A 106 -4.13 -16.74 2.27
N PHE A 107 -4.45 -15.57 1.72
CA PHE A 107 -5.68 -14.82 2.07
C PHE A 107 -6.69 -14.67 0.93
N GLY A 108 -6.37 -15.15 -0.27
CA GLY A 108 -7.23 -15.02 -1.44
C GLY A 108 -7.22 -13.60 -2.05
N PRO A 109 -8.29 -13.22 -2.77
CA PRO A 109 -8.37 -11.93 -3.45
C PRO A 109 -8.28 -10.73 -2.50
N ALA A 110 -7.54 -9.69 -2.90
CA ALA A 110 -7.43 -8.43 -2.20
C ALA A 110 -8.27 -7.33 -2.84
N VAL A 111 -8.75 -6.39 -2.02
CA VAL A 111 -9.38 -5.15 -2.48
C VAL A 111 -8.32 -4.07 -2.60
N VAL A 112 -8.11 -3.55 -3.80
CA VAL A 112 -7.16 -2.46 -4.04
C VAL A 112 -7.75 -1.13 -3.58
N LEU A 113 -6.96 -0.37 -2.83
CA LEU A 113 -7.29 0.95 -2.30
C LEU A 113 -6.58 2.07 -3.05
N GLY A 114 -5.41 1.79 -3.62
CA GLY A 114 -4.66 2.78 -4.40
C GLY A 114 -3.45 2.21 -5.13
N HIS A 115 -2.99 2.97 -6.12
CA HIS A 115 -1.78 2.65 -6.89
C HIS A 115 -0.58 3.34 -6.27
N VAL A 116 0.52 2.61 -6.09
CA VAL A 116 1.79 3.24 -5.74
C VAL A 116 2.35 3.90 -7.00
N VAL A 117 2.47 5.23 -6.98
CA VAL A 117 2.95 5.98 -8.16
C VAL A 117 4.46 6.23 -8.12
N ALA A 118 5.03 6.37 -6.92
CA ALA A 118 6.45 6.67 -6.75
C ALA A 118 6.91 6.34 -5.32
N ARG A 119 8.21 6.07 -5.20
CA ARG A 119 8.93 6.20 -3.94
C ARG A 119 9.29 7.67 -3.76
N LEU A 120 9.03 8.22 -2.57
CA LEU A 120 9.39 9.58 -2.20
C LEU A 120 10.67 9.63 -1.37
N TRP A 121 11.00 8.55 -0.65
CA TRP A 121 12.20 8.47 0.19
C TRP A 121 12.59 6.99 0.39
N PRO A 122 13.89 6.64 0.50
CA PRO A 122 15.07 7.50 0.47
C PRO A 122 15.58 7.85 -0.93
N ARG A 123 15.11 7.12 -1.95
CA ARG A 123 15.50 7.32 -3.36
C ARG A 123 14.25 7.68 -4.15
N PRO A 124 13.95 8.98 -4.33
CA PRO A 124 12.77 9.41 -5.05
C PRO A 124 12.78 8.88 -6.49
N GLY A 125 11.64 8.39 -6.97
CA GLY A 125 11.52 7.91 -8.34
C GLY A 125 10.40 6.91 -8.53
N ARG A 126 10.20 6.50 -9.78
CA ARG A 126 9.27 5.42 -10.12
C ARG A 126 9.76 4.09 -9.53
N LEU A 127 8.82 3.20 -9.22
CA LEU A 127 9.17 1.86 -8.82
C LEU A 127 9.65 1.05 -10.03
N PRO A 128 10.62 0.15 -9.86
CA PRO A 128 11.03 -0.74 -10.93
C PRO A 128 9.89 -1.70 -11.30
N SER A 129 9.98 -2.25 -12.51
CA SER A 129 9.17 -3.38 -12.95
C SER A 129 9.36 -4.59 -12.01
N ALA A 130 8.50 -5.59 -12.15
CA ALA A 130 8.65 -6.85 -11.41
C ALA A 130 10.08 -7.40 -11.62
N PRO A 131 10.74 -7.90 -10.56
CA PRO A 131 12.04 -8.55 -10.72
C PRO A 131 11.91 -9.76 -11.66
N SER A 132 12.90 -9.95 -12.52
CA SER A 132 13.07 -11.20 -13.25
C SER A 132 13.38 -12.30 -12.23
N VAL A 133 12.54 -13.32 -12.17
CA VAL A 133 12.75 -14.54 -11.38
C VAL A 133 13.83 -15.42 -12.00
#